data_AF-A0AA36Y4C2-F1
#
_entry.id   AF-A0AA36Y4C2-F1
#
_cell.length_a   1.000
_cell.length_b   1.000
_cell.length_c   1.000
_cell.angle_alpha   90.00
_cell.angle_beta   90.00
_cell.angle_gamma   90.00
#
_symmetry.space_group_name_H-M   'P 1'
#
loop_
_entity.id
_entity.type
_entity.pdbx_description
1 polymer ?
#
loop_
_entity_poly.entity_id
_entity_poly.type
_entity_poly.pdbx_seq_one_letter_code
_entity_poly.pdbx_strand_id
1 'polypeptide(L)'
;MRKKIFESMYLPLPSPVQQMKERGNLEEAEAYLQHLLETGECLPEERRRFRAELEILRRLPTEYPYTRAEALELVRRYVPNFSEADFDSLLMKGKLFWRYLDGEARFFGRFFDSLCKTDSFFAEAVAKQGHCIPGSDRRLLQESAEKMRAQGELSVRITVRAELELEEAFFREGALIRAYLPLPRVTEEQIDIALEEMSAGGQLGAGSAAQRVVFWEERLGENHPFIVSYRFLHTERYRDVYGLAERMQAEGRKVEQSENGTTKYGVEKRAESGYDSALFPPSAYLRSLAAELTAGVTEPLVKAKCFYDFITKKVRYSFMPSYFCLDRMAERCAMDRVGDCGIQALLFLSLCESVGIPARWESGLKTEPKFIGAHDWVRFYTPSFGWRAADLSYGGSAWKRGDERLHCFYFGNVDPWRMAANARILGEMGFPEPEFRADPYDNQVGEMALDGRGLRYEEFRCGKEVLRAEEIPQVIRP
;
A
#
# COMPACT_ATOMS: atom_id res chain seq x y z
N MET A 1 17.14 20.40 2.59
CA MET A 1 16.45 20.09 3.87
C MET A 1 14.97 19.69 3.73
N ARG A 2 14.26 19.90 2.60
CA ARG A 2 12.79 19.72 2.51
C ARG A 2 12.25 18.32 2.17
N LYS A 3 13.05 17.37 1.66
CA LYS A 3 12.52 16.17 0.97
C LYS A 3 12.16 14.95 1.84
N LYS A 4 12.31 15.00 3.16
CA LYS A 4 12.37 13.79 4.01
C LYS A 4 11.69 13.95 5.38
N ILE A 5 10.57 14.68 5.43
CA ILE A 5 9.85 14.94 6.69
C ILE A 5 9.26 13.65 7.30
N PHE A 6 8.87 12.69 6.46
CA PHE A 6 8.32 11.39 6.88
C PHE A 6 9.38 10.39 7.33
N GLU A 7 10.67 10.65 7.09
CA GLU A 7 11.74 9.76 7.57
C GLU A 7 11.89 9.80 9.09
N SER A 8 11.46 10.87 9.75
CA SER A 8 11.49 10.98 11.22
C SER A 8 10.28 10.34 11.90
N MET A 9 9.37 9.69 11.17
CA MET A 9 8.13 9.09 11.73
C MET A 9 8.38 7.90 12.65
N TYR A 10 9.62 7.38 12.73
CA TYR A 10 10.01 6.38 13.72
C TYR A 10 10.19 6.98 15.13
N LEU A 11 10.38 8.30 15.25
CA LEU A 11 10.52 8.96 16.54
C LEU A 11 9.18 9.00 17.28
N PRO A 12 9.18 8.69 18.59
CA PRO A 12 8.00 8.84 19.42
C PRO A 12 7.62 10.32 19.55
N LEU A 13 6.34 10.57 19.85
CA LEU A 13 5.87 11.90 20.22
C LEU A 13 6.25 12.22 21.68
N PRO A 14 6.37 13.51 22.04
CA PRO A 14 6.42 13.93 23.43
C PRO A 14 5.19 13.39 24.18
N SER A 15 5.38 12.88 25.40
CA SER A 15 4.30 12.26 26.18
C SER A 15 3.04 13.12 26.31
N PRO A 16 3.13 14.45 26.55
CA PRO A 16 1.93 15.31 26.59
C PRO A 16 1.14 15.30 25.27
N VAL A 17 1.84 15.42 24.14
CA VAL A 17 1.24 15.41 22.78
C VAL A 17 0.55 14.09 22.52
N GLN A 18 1.22 12.97 22.84
CA GLN A 18 0.65 11.63 22.68
C GLN A 18 -0.66 11.49 23.48
N GLN A 19 -0.67 11.93 24.74
CA GLN A 19 -1.84 11.85 25.62
C GLN A 19 -3.00 12.73 25.11
N MET A 20 -2.71 13.96 24.69
CA MET A 20 -3.71 14.88 24.12
C MET A 20 -4.31 14.28 22.85
N LYS A 21 -3.47 13.75 21.95
CA LYS A 21 -3.91 13.07 20.72
C LYS A 21 -4.76 11.83 20.99
N GLU A 22 -4.40 11.02 21.98
CA GLU A 22 -5.16 9.83 22.39
C GLU A 22 -6.54 10.16 22.96
N ARG A 23 -6.66 11.30 23.66
CA ARG A 23 -7.94 11.82 24.19
C ARG A 23 -8.77 12.59 23.14
N GLY A 24 -8.17 12.87 21.99
CA GLY A 24 -8.81 13.64 20.93
C GLY A 24 -8.69 15.16 21.06
N ASN A 25 -7.90 15.66 22.01
CA ASN A 25 -7.65 17.10 22.21
C ASN A 25 -6.62 17.61 21.19
N LEU A 26 -6.99 17.65 19.92
CA LEU A 26 -6.03 17.91 18.84
C LEU A 26 -5.51 19.36 18.84
N GLU A 27 -6.34 20.33 19.22
CA GLU A 27 -5.94 21.74 19.31
C GLU A 27 -4.88 21.97 20.40
N GLU A 28 -5.02 21.33 21.56
CA GLU A 28 -4.02 21.38 22.64
C GLU A 28 -2.70 20.75 22.20
N ALA A 29 -2.78 19.60 21.51
CA ALA A 29 -1.60 18.93 20.96
C ALA A 29 -0.88 19.80 19.92
N GLU A 30 -1.64 20.48 19.04
CA GLU A 30 -1.10 21.42 18.05
C GLU A 30 -0.40 22.60 18.74
N ALA A 31 -1.06 23.25 19.70
CA ALA A 31 -0.49 24.39 20.42
C ALA A 31 0.82 24.01 21.15
N TYR A 32 0.87 22.83 21.77
CA TYR A 32 2.08 22.35 22.43
C TYR A 32 3.24 22.09 21.44
N LEU A 33 2.96 21.48 20.29
CA LEU A 33 3.98 21.26 19.26
C LEU A 33 4.47 22.57 18.63
N GLN A 34 3.57 23.53 18.39
CA GLN A 34 3.93 24.86 17.91
C GLN A 34 4.86 25.56 18.90
N HIS A 35 4.55 25.51 20.20
CA HIS A 35 5.41 26.07 21.24
C HIS A 35 6.83 25.50 21.18
N LEU A 36 6.99 24.16 21.13
CA LEU A 36 8.31 23.52 21.02
C LEU A 36 9.08 23.93 19.74
N LEU A 37 8.37 24.15 18.64
CA LEU A 37 8.97 24.56 17.37
C LEU A 37 9.43 26.03 17.38
N GLU A 38 8.72 26.89 18.12
CA GLU A 38 8.98 28.32 18.26
C GLU A 38 10.09 28.62 19.27
N THR A 39 10.10 27.93 20.41
CA THR A 39 11.16 28.06 21.43
C THR A 39 12.49 27.49 20.97
N GLY A 40 12.47 26.62 19.95
CA GLY A 40 13.66 25.93 19.44
C GLY A 40 14.14 24.81 20.37
N GLU A 41 13.32 24.39 21.33
CA GLU A 41 13.58 23.27 22.25
C GLU A 41 13.39 21.90 21.56
N CYS A 42 13.90 21.75 20.34
CA CYS A 42 13.85 20.51 19.60
C CYS A 42 15.07 20.33 18.69
N LEU A 43 15.56 19.10 18.61
CA LEU A 43 16.59 18.68 17.67
C LEU A 43 16.09 18.76 16.22
N PRO A 44 16.97 18.84 15.21
CA PRO A 44 16.55 18.97 13.81
C PRO A 44 15.64 17.86 13.30
N GLU A 45 15.75 16.65 13.87
CA GLU A 45 14.90 15.51 13.51
C GLU A 45 13.54 15.55 14.21
N GLU A 46 13.51 15.93 15.48
CA GLU A 46 12.28 16.21 16.23
C GLU A 46 11.48 17.32 15.55
N ARG A 47 12.15 18.38 15.10
CA ARG A 47 11.53 19.45 14.30
C ARG A 47 10.81 18.90 13.05
N ARG A 48 11.38 17.90 12.36
CA ARG A 48 10.71 17.25 11.22
C ARG A 48 9.51 16.42 11.68
N ARG A 49 9.67 15.61 12.71
CA ARG A 49 8.59 14.79 13.31
C ARG A 49 7.41 15.63 13.75
N PHE A 50 7.67 16.76 14.43
CA PHE A 50 6.64 17.67 14.96
C PHE A 50 5.92 18.41 13.85
N ARG A 51 6.63 18.84 12.80
CA ARG A 51 5.98 19.43 11.61
C ARG A 51 5.11 18.43 10.86
N ALA A 52 5.53 17.17 10.74
CA ALA A 52 4.66 16.11 10.21
C ALA A 52 3.44 15.90 11.12
N GLU A 53 3.64 15.87 12.44
CA GLU A 53 2.54 15.67 13.40
C GLU A 53 1.50 16.77 13.32
N LEU A 54 1.90 18.04 13.19
CA LEU A 54 0.96 19.15 13.03
C LEU A 54 0.03 18.95 11.83
N GLU A 55 0.56 18.48 10.71
CA GLU A 55 -0.26 18.19 9.53
C GLU A 55 -1.12 16.93 9.73
N ILE A 56 -0.62 15.92 10.46
CA ILE A 56 -1.41 14.73 10.83
C ILE A 56 -2.60 15.12 11.69
N LEU A 57 -2.41 15.98 12.70
CA LEU A 57 -3.50 16.44 13.58
C LEU A 57 -4.60 17.14 12.78
N ARG A 58 -4.25 17.90 11.73
CA ARG A 58 -5.22 18.57 10.85
C ARG A 58 -5.99 17.63 9.94
N ARG A 59 -5.36 16.52 9.49
CA ARG A 59 -5.99 15.52 8.61
C ARG A 59 -6.78 14.47 9.40
N LEU A 60 -6.46 14.28 10.67
CA LEU A 60 -7.05 13.22 11.50
C LEU A 60 -8.58 13.21 11.56
N PRO A 61 -9.27 14.37 11.68
CA PRO A 61 -10.73 14.37 11.80
C PRO A 61 -11.45 13.81 10.57
N THR A 62 -10.94 14.06 9.36
CA THR A 62 -11.59 13.59 8.12
C THR A 62 -11.46 12.07 7.94
N GLU A 63 -10.43 11.46 8.54
CA GLU A 63 -10.26 10.00 8.57
C GLU A 63 -11.31 9.31 9.47
N TYR A 64 -11.83 10.00 10.49
CA TYR A 64 -12.79 9.45 11.47
C TYR A 64 -14.06 10.30 11.56
N PRO A 65 -14.89 10.35 10.50
CA PRO A 65 -16.01 11.29 10.43
C PRO A 65 -17.18 10.89 11.32
N TYR A 66 -17.40 9.59 11.54
CA TYR A 66 -18.65 9.09 12.10
C TYR A 66 -18.63 9.02 13.62
N THR A 67 -19.66 9.55 14.27
CA THR A 67 -20.05 9.19 15.63
C THR A 67 -20.53 7.74 15.69
N ARG A 68 -20.70 7.17 16.89
CA ARG A 68 -21.28 5.83 17.06
C ARG A 68 -22.67 5.71 16.44
N ALA A 69 -23.51 6.74 16.61
CA ALA A 69 -24.88 6.75 16.07
C ALA A 69 -24.88 6.74 14.53
N GLU A 70 -24.05 7.58 13.90
CA GLU A 70 -23.91 7.63 12.45
C GLU A 70 -23.30 6.36 11.88
N ALA A 71 -22.31 5.76 12.56
CA ALA A 71 -21.72 4.49 12.15
C ALA A 71 -22.75 3.35 12.19
N LEU A 72 -23.59 3.29 13.23
CA LEU A 72 -24.71 2.34 13.32
C LEU A 72 -25.74 2.56 12.22
N GLU A 73 -26.11 3.81 11.95
CA GLU A 73 -27.05 4.17 10.90
C GLU A 73 -26.53 3.76 9.51
N LEU A 74 -25.24 3.98 9.24
CA LEU A 74 -24.59 3.57 8.01
C LEU A 74 -24.71 2.05 7.79
N VAL A 75 -24.48 1.23 8.82
CA VAL A 75 -24.65 -0.22 8.72
C VAL A 75 -26.12 -0.59 8.53
N ARG A 76 -27.03 0.07 9.27
CA ARG A 76 -28.47 -0.20 9.21
C ARG A 76 -29.12 0.14 7.88
N ARG A 77 -28.52 1.05 7.10
CA ARG A 77 -28.92 1.30 5.70
C ARG A 77 -28.93 0.02 4.86
N TYR A 78 -27.95 -0.86 5.08
CA TYR A 78 -27.80 -2.12 4.34
C TYR A 78 -28.30 -3.34 5.10
N VAL A 79 -28.25 -3.29 6.43
CA VAL A 79 -28.69 -4.36 7.34
C VAL A 79 -29.68 -3.79 8.36
N PRO A 80 -30.98 -3.62 8.01
CA PRO A 80 -31.95 -2.86 8.82
C PRO A 80 -32.07 -3.31 10.28
N ASN A 81 -31.93 -4.61 10.53
CA ASN A 81 -32.05 -5.20 11.88
C ASN A 81 -30.71 -5.31 12.62
N PHE A 82 -29.66 -4.62 12.17
CA PHE A 82 -28.34 -4.67 12.82
C PHE A 82 -28.39 -4.08 14.24
N SER A 83 -28.06 -4.90 15.24
CA SER A 83 -28.18 -4.52 16.63
C SER A 83 -26.95 -3.76 17.15
N GLU A 84 -27.11 -3.04 18.26
CA GLU A 84 -25.98 -2.42 18.95
C GLU A 84 -25.02 -3.48 19.51
N ALA A 85 -25.54 -4.62 19.97
CA ALA A 85 -24.72 -5.72 20.44
C ALA A 85 -23.84 -6.31 19.32
N ASP A 86 -24.34 -6.36 18.08
CA ASP A 86 -23.53 -6.79 16.93
C ASP A 86 -22.43 -5.77 16.63
N PHE A 87 -22.72 -4.48 16.73
CA PHE A 87 -21.73 -3.41 16.59
C PHE A 87 -20.62 -3.52 17.65
N ASP A 88 -21.00 -3.72 18.91
CA ASP A 88 -20.06 -3.89 20.02
C ASP A 88 -19.23 -5.19 19.84
N SER A 89 -19.83 -6.24 19.26
CA SER A 89 -19.10 -7.46 18.89
C SER A 89 -18.03 -7.18 17.81
N LEU A 90 -18.34 -6.36 16.80
CA LEU A 90 -17.36 -5.97 15.79
C LEU A 90 -16.23 -5.13 16.39
N LEU A 91 -16.54 -4.22 17.32
CA LEU A 91 -15.56 -3.44 18.07
C LEU A 91 -14.62 -4.34 18.88
N MET A 92 -15.18 -5.26 19.68
CA MET A 92 -14.41 -6.20 20.50
C MET A 92 -13.48 -7.08 19.66
N LYS A 93 -13.92 -7.45 18.45
CA LYS A 93 -13.12 -8.23 17.47
C LYS A 93 -12.10 -7.37 16.71
N GLY A 94 -11.99 -6.08 17.02
CA GLY A 94 -11.10 -5.12 16.35
C GLY A 94 -11.46 -4.87 14.88
N LYS A 95 -12.69 -5.20 14.44
CA LYS A 95 -13.13 -5.01 13.05
C LYS A 95 -13.46 -3.56 12.73
N LEU A 96 -13.70 -2.73 13.74
CA LEU A 96 -14.01 -1.31 13.61
C LEU A 96 -12.86 -0.48 14.20
N PHE A 97 -12.21 0.32 13.36
CA PHE A 97 -11.22 1.29 13.83
C PHE A 97 -11.91 2.55 14.33
N TRP A 98 -11.45 3.03 15.47
CA TRP A 98 -12.00 4.20 16.13
C TRP A 98 -10.92 4.93 16.92
N ARG A 99 -11.22 6.18 17.30
CA ARG A 99 -10.43 6.98 18.26
C ARG A 99 -11.31 8.02 18.92
N TYR A 100 -10.80 8.70 19.93
CA TYR A 100 -11.43 9.91 20.45
C TYR A 100 -11.10 11.12 19.58
N LEU A 101 -12.09 11.98 19.35
CA LEU A 101 -11.95 13.37 18.91
C LEU A 101 -12.82 14.21 19.84
N ASP A 102 -12.20 15.18 20.52
CA ASP A 102 -12.85 16.02 21.55
C ASP A 102 -13.66 15.24 22.58
N GLY A 103 -13.11 14.12 23.07
CA GLY A 103 -13.74 13.25 24.06
C GLY A 103 -14.85 12.34 23.54
N GLU A 104 -15.21 12.41 22.26
CA GLU A 104 -16.21 11.55 21.62
C GLU A 104 -15.55 10.45 20.78
N ALA A 105 -16.05 9.21 20.88
CA ALA A 105 -15.59 8.11 20.03
C ALA A 105 -16.05 8.29 18.58
N ARG A 106 -15.09 8.33 17.67
CA ARG A 106 -15.27 8.52 16.23
C ARG A 106 -14.69 7.35 15.44
N PHE A 107 -15.38 6.94 14.38
CA PHE A 107 -15.11 5.71 13.63
C PHE A 107 -14.55 6.00 12.24
N PHE A 108 -13.62 5.16 11.82
CA PHE A 108 -12.88 5.30 10.56
C PHE A 108 -13.80 5.33 9.34
N GLY A 109 -13.63 6.28 8.44
CA GLY A 109 -14.55 6.55 7.32
C GLY A 109 -14.82 5.37 6.39
N ARG A 110 -13.89 4.42 6.26
CA ARG A 110 -14.03 3.23 5.40
C ARG A 110 -14.22 1.92 6.17
N PHE A 111 -14.71 2.00 7.41
CA PHE A 111 -14.98 0.80 8.22
C PHE A 111 -15.99 -0.13 7.54
N PHE A 112 -17.07 0.43 6.98
CA PHE A 112 -18.12 -0.37 6.34
C PHE A 112 -17.64 -1.00 5.03
N ASP A 113 -16.82 -0.27 4.26
CA ASP A 113 -16.17 -0.83 3.08
C ASP A 113 -15.28 -2.01 3.43
N SER A 114 -14.57 -1.92 4.55
CA SER A 114 -13.68 -2.98 5.04
C SER A 114 -14.46 -4.24 5.44
N LEU A 115 -15.64 -4.06 6.06
CA LEU A 115 -16.55 -5.16 6.37
C LEU A 115 -17.04 -5.83 5.08
N CYS A 116 -17.57 -5.06 4.13
CA CYS A 116 -18.06 -5.59 2.86
C CYS A 116 -16.95 -6.24 2.03
N LYS A 117 -15.72 -5.73 2.08
CA LYS A 117 -14.58 -6.34 1.37
C LYS A 117 -14.22 -7.71 1.93
N THR A 118 -14.39 -7.92 3.23
CA THR A 118 -13.83 -9.08 3.94
C THR A 118 -14.85 -10.06 4.48
N ASP A 119 -16.13 -9.71 4.52
CA ASP A 119 -17.18 -10.48 5.17
C ASP A 119 -18.39 -10.59 4.24
N SER A 120 -18.73 -11.83 3.85
CA SER A 120 -19.76 -12.08 2.84
C SER A 120 -21.14 -11.63 3.29
N PHE A 121 -21.42 -11.63 4.60
CA PHE A 121 -22.69 -11.15 5.13
C PHE A 121 -22.97 -9.70 4.74
N PHE A 122 -21.97 -8.82 4.93
CA PHE A 122 -22.09 -7.41 4.56
C PHE A 122 -22.04 -7.20 3.05
N ALA A 123 -21.17 -7.95 2.34
CA ALA A 123 -21.08 -7.88 0.89
C ALA A 123 -22.41 -8.22 0.20
N GLU A 124 -23.08 -9.29 0.65
CA GLU A 124 -24.37 -9.74 0.12
C GLU A 124 -25.50 -8.76 0.46
N ALA A 125 -25.46 -8.14 1.65
CA ALA A 125 -26.44 -7.14 2.05
C ALA A 125 -26.40 -5.91 1.12
N VAL A 126 -25.20 -5.42 0.78
CA VAL A 126 -25.00 -4.32 -0.17
C VAL A 126 -25.42 -4.73 -1.59
N ALA A 127 -25.06 -5.95 -2.02
CA ALA A 127 -25.44 -6.50 -3.33
C ALA A 127 -26.96 -6.58 -3.56
N LYS A 128 -27.73 -6.94 -2.52
CA LYS A 128 -29.20 -7.00 -2.59
C LYS A 128 -29.85 -5.65 -2.87
N GLN A 129 -29.15 -4.54 -2.59
CA GLN A 129 -29.62 -3.19 -2.87
C GLN A 129 -29.10 -2.63 -4.20
N GLY A 130 -28.47 -3.47 -5.04
CA GLY A 130 -27.91 -3.05 -6.33
C GLY A 130 -26.58 -2.30 -6.23
N HIS A 131 -25.97 -2.29 -5.05
CA HIS A 131 -24.65 -1.71 -4.82
C HIS A 131 -23.60 -2.81 -4.75
N CYS A 132 -22.37 -2.54 -5.20
CA CYS A 132 -21.26 -3.44 -4.99
C CYS A 132 -20.02 -2.63 -4.63
N ILE A 133 -19.21 -3.13 -3.69
CA ILE A 133 -17.91 -2.54 -3.44
C ILE A 133 -16.96 -3.00 -4.55
N PRO A 134 -16.37 -2.07 -5.33
CA PRO A 134 -15.43 -2.43 -6.37
C PRO A 134 -14.29 -3.29 -5.84
N GLY A 135 -13.93 -4.31 -6.61
CA GLY A 135 -12.85 -5.21 -6.27
C GLY A 135 -12.57 -6.17 -7.40
N SER A 136 -11.44 -6.86 -7.29
CA SER A 136 -11.02 -7.80 -8.31
C SER A 136 -11.99 -8.92 -8.60
N ASP A 137 -12.02 -9.29 -9.88
CA ASP A 137 -12.69 -10.47 -10.37
C ASP A 137 -11.92 -11.72 -9.95
N ARG A 138 -12.46 -12.41 -8.95
CA ARG A 138 -11.86 -13.62 -8.38
C ARG A 138 -11.69 -14.73 -9.43
N ARG A 139 -12.63 -14.84 -10.36
CA ARG A 139 -12.60 -15.86 -11.40
C ARG A 139 -11.48 -15.55 -12.39
N LEU A 140 -11.35 -14.29 -12.78
CA LEU A 140 -10.24 -13.84 -13.63
C LEU A 140 -8.88 -14.16 -13.01
N LEU A 141 -8.71 -13.89 -11.70
CA LEU A 141 -7.45 -14.18 -11.00
C LEU A 141 -7.14 -15.68 -10.94
N GLN A 142 -8.15 -16.52 -10.67
CA GLN A 142 -8.01 -17.98 -10.67
C GLN A 142 -7.63 -18.50 -12.07
N GLU A 143 -8.39 -18.10 -13.11
CA GLU A 143 -8.15 -18.50 -14.49
C GLU A 143 -6.76 -18.04 -14.97
N SER A 144 -6.32 -16.84 -14.59
CA SER A 144 -4.99 -16.32 -14.92
C SER A 144 -3.89 -17.16 -14.26
N ALA A 145 -4.02 -17.46 -12.96
CA ALA A 145 -3.06 -18.30 -12.25
C ALA A 145 -2.99 -19.73 -12.81
N GLU A 146 -4.12 -20.29 -13.25
CA GLU A 146 -4.19 -21.60 -13.90
C GLU A 146 -3.51 -21.59 -15.29
N LYS A 147 -3.78 -20.58 -16.12
CA LYS A 147 -3.11 -20.41 -17.42
C LYS A 147 -1.61 -20.29 -17.25
N MET A 148 -1.15 -19.42 -16.34
CA MET A 148 0.27 -19.23 -16.04
C MET A 148 0.95 -20.52 -15.59
N ARG A 149 0.27 -21.35 -14.78
CA ARG A 149 0.78 -22.66 -14.37
C ARG A 149 0.91 -23.65 -15.51
N ALA A 150 -0.09 -23.68 -16.39
CA ALA A 150 -0.15 -24.61 -17.51
C ALA A 150 0.82 -24.22 -18.65
N GLN A 151 0.97 -22.92 -18.90
CA GLN A 151 1.68 -22.39 -20.07
C GLN A 151 3.06 -21.78 -19.71
N GLY A 152 3.32 -21.51 -18.42
CA GLY A 152 4.57 -20.94 -17.94
C GLY A 152 4.58 -19.40 -17.89
N GLU A 153 3.72 -18.72 -18.64
CA GLU A 153 3.54 -17.27 -18.59
C GLU A 153 2.11 -16.86 -18.97
N LEU A 154 1.77 -15.60 -18.69
CA LEU A 154 0.62 -14.91 -19.26
C LEU A 154 1.01 -13.48 -19.61
N SER A 155 0.63 -13.04 -20.81
CA SER A 155 0.85 -11.68 -21.29
C SER A 155 -0.46 -10.97 -21.53
N VAL A 156 -0.55 -9.71 -21.14
CA VAL A 156 -1.73 -8.86 -21.34
C VAL A 156 -1.31 -7.49 -21.85
N ARG A 157 -2.14 -6.90 -22.71
CA ARG A 157 -2.01 -5.50 -23.11
C ARG A 157 -3.13 -4.70 -22.49
N ILE A 158 -2.75 -3.63 -21.79
CA ILE A 158 -3.67 -2.82 -21.00
C ILE A 158 -3.53 -1.38 -21.46
N THR A 159 -4.67 -0.71 -21.60
CA THR A 159 -4.78 0.73 -21.85
C THR A 159 -5.53 1.34 -20.68
N VAL A 160 -4.92 2.31 -20.02
CA VAL A 160 -5.46 3.03 -18.87
C VAL A 160 -5.57 4.49 -19.22
N ARG A 161 -6.68 5.11 -18.82
CA ARG A 161 -6.84 6.56 -18.77
C ARG A 161 -6.93 6.99 -17.31
N ALA A 162 -6.20 8.05 -16.97
CA ALA A 162 -6.23 8.66 -15.65
C ALA A 162 -6.37 10.18 -15.78
N GLU A 163 -7.06 10.78 -14.82
CA GLU A 163 -7.30 12.22 -14.80
C GLU A 163 -7.28 12.78 -13.39
N LEU A 164 -6.87 14.04 -13.28
CA LEU A 164 -6.97 14.87 -12.09
C LEU A 164 -7.65 16.17 -12.44
N GLU A 165 -8.53 16.65 -11.57
CA GLU A 165 -9.16 17.96 -11.75
C GLU A 165 -9.34 18.63 -10.39
N LEU A 166 -9.01 19.92 -10.33
CA LEU A 166 -9.17 20.72 -9.12
C LEU A 166 -10.67 20.87 -8.82
N GLU A 167 -11.06 20.68 -7.56
CA GLU A 167 -12.44 20.98 -7.16
C GLU A 167 -12.73 22.48 -7.35
N GLU A 168 -13.88 22.80 -7.95
CA GLU A 168 -14.20 24.17 -8.39
C GLU A 168 -14.15 25.18 -7.24
N ALA A 169 -14.50 24.75 -6.02
CA ALA A 169 -14.43 25.58 -4.82
C ALA A 169 -13.02 26.09 -4.47
N PHE A 170 -11.97 25.46 -5.01
CA PHE A 170 -10.56 25.81 -4.78
C PHE A 170 -9.92 26.51 -5.98
N PHE A 171 -10.62 26.58 -7.11
CA PHE A 171 -10.13 27.25 -8.31
C PHE A 171 -9.99 28.76 -8.09
N ARG A 172 -8.85 29.30 -8.53
CA ARG A 172 -8.56 30.74 -8.54
C ARG A 172 -7.77 31.06 -9.79
N GLU A 173 -8.26 32.00 -10.59
CA GLU A 173 -7.59 32.46 -11.79
C GLU A 173 -6.16 32.94 -11.47
N GLY A 174 -5.19 32.48 -12.27
CA GLY A 174 -3.77 32.79 -12.14
C GLY A 174 -3.01 32.00 -11.06
N ALA A 175 -3.69 31.14 -10.28
CA ALA A 175 -3.05 30.29 -9.29
C ALA A 175 -2.11 29.27 -9.96
N LEU A 176 -0.96 29.01 -9.33
CA LEU A 176 -0.01 28.02 -9.83
C LEU A 176 -0.48 26.63 -9.42
N ILE A 177 -0.83 25.79 -10.38
CA ILE A 177 -1.16 24.39 -10.16
C ILE A 177 0.01 23.50 -10.54
N ARG A 178 0.20 22.44 -9.76
CA ARG A 178 1.00 21.28 -10.13
C ARG A 178 0.14 20.03 -10.05
N ALA A 179 0.20 19.17 -11.06
CA ALA A 179 -0.50 17.90 -11.09
C ALA A 179 0.47 16.75 -11.37
N TYR A 180 0.27 15.63 -10.70
CA TYR A 180 1.15 14.46 -10.77
C TYR A 180 0.29 13.20 -10.99
N LEU A 181 0.30 12.63 -12.19
CA LEU A 181 -0.41 11.38 -12.49
C LEU A 181 0.57 10.20 -12.58
N PRO A 182 0.27 9.04 -11.98
CA PRO A 182 1.16 7.88 -12.03
C PRO A 182 1.29 7.34 -13.45
N LEU A 183 2.52 6.97 -13.83
CA LEU A 183 2.86 6.44 -15.14
C LEU A 183 3.57 5.08 -14.97
N PRO A 184 3.29 4.07 -15.83
CA PRO A 184 3.95 2.78 -15.76
C PRO A 184 5.47 2.92 -15.85
N ARG A 185 6.20 2.29 -14.94
CA ARG A 185 7.67 2.15 -14.98
C ARG A 185 8.10 1.12 -16.02
N VAL A 186 9.33 1.25 -16.52
CA VAL A 186 9.90 0.18 -17.36
C VAL A 186 10.47 -0.90 -16.43
N THR A 187 9.95 -2.12 -16.51
CA THR A 187 10.47 -3.29 -15.77
C THR A 187 10.72 -4.45 -16.74
N GLU A 188 11.20 -5.59 -16.23
CA GLU A 188 11.33 -6.80 -17.06
C GLU A 188 9.95 -7.30 -17.52
N GLU A 189 8.95 -7.19 -16.65
CA GLU A 189 7.58 -7.63 -16.88
C GLU A 189 6.72 -6.58 -17.61
N GLN A 190 7.03 -5.29 -17.47
CA GLN A 190 6.23 -4.18 -17.99
C GLN A 190 7.01 -3.38 -19.03
N ILE A 191 6.67 -3.60 -20.31
CA ILE A 191 7.35 -3.05 -21.49
C ILE A 191 6.36 -2.47 -22.53
N ASP A 192 6.85 -2.05 -23.70
CA ASP A 192 6.06 -1.48 -24.79
C ASP A 192 5.12 -0.34 -24.34
N ILE A 193 5.63 0.50 -23.44
CA ILE A 193 4.88 1.62 -22.88
C ILE A 193 4.77 2.72 -23.92
N ALA A 194 3.54 3.07 -24.30
CA ALA A 194 3.26 4.17 -25.21
C ALA A 194 2.16 5.07 -24.64
N LEU A 195 2.33 6.37 -24.81
CA LEU A 195 1.28 7.35 -24.51
C LEU A 195 0.33 7.45 -25.70
N GLU A 196 -0.96 7.47 -25.42
CA GLU A 196 -2.01 7.64 -26.42
C GLU A 196 -2.61 9.05 -26.37
N GLU A 197 -2.72 9.61 -25.16
CA GLU A 197 -3.25 10.95 -24.91
C GLU A 197 -2.51 11.59 -23.73
N MET A 198 -2.30 12.90 -23.78
CA MET A 198 -1.76 13.67 -22.66
C MET A 198 -2.20 15.14 -22.79
N SER A 199 -2.71 15.73 -21.70
CA SER A 199 -2.96 17.18 -21.65
C SER A 199 -1.69 17.97 -21.99
N ALA A 200 -1.85 19.10 -22.68
CA ALA A 200 -0.73 19.95 -23.11
C ALA A 200 0.18 20.34 -21.93
N GLY A 201 1.49 20.48 -22.19
CA GLY A 201 2.47 20.86 -21.18
C GLY A 201 2.95 19.73 -20.25
N GLY A 202 2.43 18.50 -20.40
CA GLY A 202 2.83 17.36 -19.59
C GLY A 202 4.29 16.94 -19.79
N GLN A 203 4.99 16.70 -18.68
CA GLN A 203 6.39 16.28 -18.64
C GLN A 203 6.49 14.85 -18.10
N LEU A 204 7.18 13.98 -18.83
CA LEU A 204 7.31 12.57 -18.45
C LEU A 204 8.44 12.36 -17.46
N GLY A 205 8.15 11.73 -16.33
CA GLY A 205 9.14 11.23 -15.41
C GLY A 205 10.03 10.17 -16.06
N ALA A 206 11.30 10.17 -15.67
CA ALA A 206 12.29 9.21 -16.14
C ALA A 206 11.80 7.76 -15.92
N GLY A 207 12.09 6.86 -16.87
CA GLY A 207 11.70 5.45 -16.75
C GLY A 207 12.26 4.75 -15.51
N SER A 208 13.39 5.23 -15.00
CA SER A 208 14.07 4.76 -13.80
C SER A 208 13.65 5.46 -12.50
N ALA A 209 12.72 6.42 -12.54
CA ALA A 209 12.25 7.13 -11.37
C ALA A 209 11.69 6.15 -10.31
N ALA A 210 11.89 6.50 -9.03
CA ALA A 210 11.41 5.71 -7.90
C ALA A 210 9.88 5.70 -7.83
N GLN A 211 9.26 6.86 -8.12
CA GLN A 211 7.84 7.01 -8.40
C GLN A 211 7.72 7.68 -9.76
N ARG A 212 7.25 6.97 -10.79
CA ARG A 212 7.19 7.52 -12.13
C ARG A 212 5.84 8.19 -12.34
N VAL A 213 5.88 9.48 -12.67
CA VAL A 213 4.69 10.30 -12.89
C VAL A 213 4.76 11.06 -14.22
N VAL A 214 3.63 11.49 -14.72
CA VAL A 214 3.52 12.66 -15.60
C VAL A 214 3.28 13.88 -14.73
N PHE A 215 4.00 14.95 -15.01
CA PHE A 215 3.97 16.20 -14.26
C PHE A 215 3.49 17.37 -15.12
N TRP A 216 2.60 18.18 -14.57
CA TRP A 216 2.24 19.48 -15.12
C TRP A 216 2.54 20.57 -14.10
N GLU A 217 2.96 21.73 -14.59
CA GLU A 217 3.04 22.98 -13.82
C GLU A 217 2.54 24.10 -14.71
N GLU A 218 1.46 24.77 -14.30
CA GLU A 218 0.92 25.89 -15.06
C GLU A 218 0.17 26.89 -14.17
N ARG A 219 -0.10 28.07 -14.71
CA ARG A 219 -1.02 29.03 -14.09
C ARG A 219 -2.37 28.87 -14.76
N LEU A 220 -3.39 28.47 -13.98
CA LEU A 220 -4.71 28.21 -14.54
C LEU A 220 -5.39 29.53 -14.93
N GLY A 221 -5.75 29.67 -16.21
CA GLY A 221 -6.69 30.71 -16.65
C GLY A 221 -8.14 30.28 -16.44
N GLU A 222 -8.42 29.01 -16.69
CA GLU A 222 -9.71 28.34 -16.44
C GLU A 222 -9.43 26.99 -15.77
N ASN A 223 -10.39 26.46 -15.01
CA ASN A 223 -10.26 25.13 -14.44
C ASN A 223 -10.45 24.06 -15.53
N HIS A 224 -9.57 23.05 -15.56
CA HIS A 224 -9.66 21.96 -16.52
C HIS A 224 -8.99 20.68 -15.98
N PRO A 225 -9.35 19.50 -16.52
CA PRO A 225 -8.70 18.26 -16.15
C PRO A 225 -7.29 18.12 -16.75
N PHE A 226 -6.42 17.49 -15.98
CA PHE A 226 -5.13 16.94 -16.40
C PHE A 226 -5.32 15.47 -16.73
N ILE A 227 -5.07 15.08 -17.98
CA ILE A 227 -5.40 13.75 -18.49
C ILE A 227 -4.13 13.09 -19.02
N VAL A 228 -4.00 11.79 -18.78
CA VAL A 228 -3.08 10.92 -19.51
C VAL A 228 -3.75 9.58 -19.83
N SER A 229 -3.56 9.12 -21.07
CA SER A 229 -3.90 7.77 -21.49
C SER A 229 -2.63 7.07 -21.95
N TYR A 230 -2.40 5.85 -21.47
CA TYR A 230 -1.22 5.07 -21.80
C TYR A 230 -1.56 3.60 -22.00
N ARG A 231 -0.81 2.95 -22.88
CA ARG A 231 -0.84 1.51 -23.09
C ARG A 231 0.50 0.87 -22.74
N PHE A 232 0.46 -0.37 -22.27
CA PHE A 232 1.65 -1.15 -21.96
C PHE A 232 1.38 -2.65 -22.14
N LEU A 233 2.46 -3.42 -22.35
CA LEU A 233 2.46 -4.88 -22.33
C LEU A 233 2.99 -5.34 -20.97
N HIS A 234 2.23 -6.19 -20.29
CA HIS A 234 2.64 -6.83 -19.04
C HIS A 234 2.71 -8.34 -19.20
N THR A 235 3.87 -8.93 -18.91
CA THR A 235 4.12 -10.38 -19.00
C THR A 235 4.61 -10.92 -17.67
N GLU A 236 3.85 -11.83 -17.06
CA GLU A 236 4.25 -12.53 -15.84
C GLU A 236 4.63 -13.97 -16.13
N ARG A 237 5.75 -14.43 -15.55
CA ARG A 237 6.26 -15.80 -15.70
C ARG A 237 6.10 -16.61 -14.43
N TYR A 238 5.43 -17.75 -14.55
CA TYR A 238 5.19 -18.66 -13.45
C TYR A 238 6.44 -19.40 -13.00
N ARG A 239 6.64 -19.48 -11.69
CA ARG A 239 7.55 -20.41 -11.02
C ARG A 239 6.88 -20.99 -9.78
N ASP A 240 7.06 -22.28 -9.54
CA ASP A 240 6.63 -22.95 -8.31
C ASP A 240 7.60 -22.65 -7.15
N VAL A 241 7.59 -21.39 -6.70
CA VAL A 241 8.46 -20.89 -5.63
C VAL A 241 8.03 -21.43 -4.28
N TYR A 242 6.72 -21.43 -4.00
CA TYR A 242 6.15 -21.96 -2.76
C TYR A 242 6.40 -23.46 -2.62
N GLY A 243 6.15 -24.26 -3.66
CA GLY A 243 6.39 -25.70 -3.60
C GLY A 243 7.87 -26.06 -3.41
N LEU A 244 8.81 -25.30 -3.99
CA LEU A 244 10.24 -25.51 -3.71
C LEU A 244 10.57 -25.20 -2.25
N ALA A 245 10.06 -24.09 -1.72
CA ALA A 245 10.26 -23.71 -0.33
C ALA A 245 9.70 -24.77 0.64
N GLU A 246 8.56 -25.39 0.33
CA GLU A 246 8.01 -26.51 1.12
C GLU A 246 8.91 -27.75 1.09
N ARG A 247 9.44 -28.13 -0.08
CA ARG A 247 10.37 -29.25 -0.20
C ARG A 247 11.65 -29.01 0.61
N MET A 248 12.25 -27.83 0.47
CA MET A 248 13.42 -27.43 1.26
C MET A 248 13.14 -27.45 2.76
N GLN A 249 11.97 -26.98 3.19
CA GLN A 249 11.58 -27.01 4.60
C GLN A 249 11.40 -28.44 5.12
N ALA A 250 10.84 -29.35 4.33
CA ALA A 250 10.66 -30.74 4.70
C ALA A 250 11.99 -31.51 4.75
N GLU A 251 12.93 -31.22 3.85
CA GLU A 251 14.27 -31.79 3.82
C GLU A 251 15.14 -31.25 4.95
N GLY A 252 15.11 -29.94 5.22
CA GLY A 252 15.80 -29.31 6.34
C GLY A 252 15.39 -29.90 7.68
N ARG A 253 14.09 -30.18 7.89
CA ARG A 253 13.60 -30.89 9.09
C ARG A 253 14.12 -32.33 9.23
N LYS A 254 14.47 -32.99 8.11
CA LYS A 254 15.12 -34.32 8.14
C LYS A 254 16.60 -34.20 8.48
N VAL A 255 17.25 -33.13 8.03
CA VAL A 255 18.67 -32.85 8.32
C VAL A 255 18.87 -32.29 9.73
N GLU A 256 17.91 -31.54 10.30
CA GLU A 256 17.95 -31.03 11.69
C GLU A 256 17.88 -32.10 12.78
N GLN A 257 17.64 -33.38 12.43
CA GLN A 257 17.93 -34.51 13.33
C GLN A 257 19.43 -34.90 13.38
N SER A 258 20.29 -34.17 12.67
CA SER A 258 21.75 -34.26 12.70
C SER A 258 22.36 -32.86 12.75
N GLU A 259 23.23 -32.63 13.73
CA GLU A 259 23.60 -31.30 14.22
C GLU A 259 24.34 -30.34 13.25
N ASN A 260 24.12 -29.05 13.55
CA ASN A 260 25.03 -27.90 13.51
C ASN A 260 25.60 -27.38 12.19
N GLY A 261 25.23 -26.12 11.88
CA GLY A 261 25.99 -25.28 10.95
C GLY A 261 25.37 -23.89 10.75
N THR A 262 25.71 -22.93 11.60
CA THR A 262 25.31 -21.52 11.44
C THR A 262 26.18 -20.85 10.37
N THR A 263 25.67 -20.68 9.15
CA THR A 263 26.31 -19.86 8.11
C THR A 263 25.82 -18.42 8.19
N LYS A 264 26.75 -17.50 8.51
CA LYS A 264 26.52 -16.05 8.39
C LYS A 264 26.66 -15.64 6.93
N TYR A 265 25.56 -15.20 6.31
CA TYR A 265 25.62 -14.56 5.00
C TYR A 265 25.99 -13.07 5.13
N GLY A 266 26.94 -12.66 4.29
CA GLY A 266 27.68 -11.40 4.39
C GLY A 266 26.85 -10.13 4.21
N VAL A 267 27.29 -9.10 4.93
CA VAL A 267 26.69 -7.75 5.05
C VAL A 267 27.05 -6.82 3.87
N GLU A 268 27.77 -7.30 2.86
CA GLU A 268 28.50 -6.42 1.92
C GLU A 268 27.78 -6.05 0.60
N LYS A 269 26.46 -6.24 0.48
CA LYS A 269 25.68 -5.68 -0.65
C LYS A 269 24.45 -4.87 -0.24
N ARG A 270 24.53 -4.14 0.88
CA ARG A 270 23.47 -3.21 1.32
C ARG A 270 23.25 -2.01 0.38
N ALA A 271 24.27 -1.61 -0.40
CA ALA A 271 24.21 -0.40 -1.22
C ALA A 271 23.53 -0.60 -2.60
N GLU A 272 23.47 -1.82 -3.14
CA GLU A 272 22.83 -2.12 -4.44
C GLU A 272 21.45 -2.80 -4.31
N SER A 273 21.05 -3.21 -3.10
CA SER A 273 19.94 -4.14 -2.86
C SER A 273 18.54 -3.51 -2.84
N GLY A 274 18.38 -2.21 -3.13
CA GLY A 274 17.05 -1.58 -3.16
C GLY A 274 16.29 -1.66 -1.82
N TYR A 275 16.99 -1.98 -0.73
CA TYR A 275 16.45 -1.96 0.61
C TYR A 275 16.10 -0.53 1.02
N ASP A 276 14.85 -0.28 1.35
CA ASP A 276 14.38 0.93 2.05
C ASP A 276 14.82 0.96 3.54
N SER A 277 15.95 0.34 3.86
CA SER A 277 16.48 0.11 5.22
C SER A 277 16.62 1.39 6.06
N ALA A 278 16.79 2.54 5.41
CA ALA A 278 16.96 3.81 6.11
C ALA A 278 15.65 4.47 6.54
N LEU A 279 14.49 4.09 5.98
CA LEU A 279 13.23 4.82 6.19
C LEU A 279 12.46 4.34 7.42
N PHE A 280 12.48 3.03 7.70
CA PHE A 280 11.81 2.42 8.85
C PHE A 280 12.67 1.26 9.39
N PRO A 281 13.76 1.55 10.14
CA PRO A 281 14.61 0.50 10.67
C PRO A 281 13.75 -0.46 11.53
N PRO A 282 13.83 -1.79 11.31
CA PRO A 282 12.98 -2.72 12.03
C PRO A 282 13.14 -2.54 13.54
N SER A 283 12.07 -2.33 14.28
CA SER A 283 12.15 -2.23 15.74
C SER A 283 12.65 -3.53 16.39
N ALA A 284 13.01 -3.46 17.67
CA ALA A 284 13.37 -4.64 18.45
C ALA A 284 12.28 -5.71 18.43
N TYR A 285 11.00 -5.31 18.41
CA TYR A 285 9.87 -6.21 18.30
C TYR A 285 9.88 -6.98 16.96
N LEU A 286 10.01 -6.28 15.83
CA LEU A 286 10.03 -6.92 14.51
C LEU A 286 11.23 -7.85 14.35
N ARG A 287 12.40 -7.49 14.89
CA ARG A 287 13.56 -8.40 14.93
C ARG A 287 13.30 -9.67 15.74
N SER A 288 12.67 -9.53 16.91
CA SER A 288 12.30 -10.68 17.74
C SER A 288 11.29 -11.59 17.04
N LEU A 289 10.26 -11.00 16.43
CA LEU A 289 9.24 -11.72 15.67
C LEU A 289 9.86 -12.46 14.48
N ALA A 290 10.75 -11.80 13.73
CA ALA A 290 11.44 -12.42 12.60
C ALA A 290 12.30 -13.62 13.04
N ALA A 291 13.03 -13.50 14.16
CA ALA A 291 13.80 -14.59 14.74
C ALA A 291 12.92 -15.76 15.18
N GLU A 292 11.78 -15.49 15.81
CA GLU A 292 10.81 -16.51 16.22
C GLU A 292 10.22 -17.26 15.01
N LEU A 293 9.74 -16.53 14.00
CA LEU A 293 9.15 -17.11 12.79
C LEU A 293 10.13 -17.94 11.95
N THR A 294 11.44 -17.72 12.14
CA THR A 294 12.51 -18.37 11.38
C THR A 294 13.46 -19.19 12.25
N ALA A 295 13.06 -19.53 13.48
CA ALA A 295 13.86 -20.37 14.36
C ALA A 295 14.18 -21.72 13.67
N GLY A 296 15.46 -22.12 13.71
CA GLY A 296 15.99 -23.32 13.01
C GLY A 296 16.22 -23.12 11.51
N VAL A 297 15.46 -22.26 10.84
CA VAL A 297 15.54 -22.07 9.39
C VAL A 297 16.80 -21.30 9.00
N THR A 298 17.62 -21.86 8.11
CA THR A 298 18.80 -21.20 7.52
C THR A 298 18.50 -20.63 6.13
N GLU A 299 17.78 -21.38 5.30
CA GLU A 299 17.51 -21.07 3.90
C GLU A 299 16.67 -19.79 3.71
N PRO A 300 17.17 -18.75 3.01
CA PRO A 300 16.47 -17.49 2.79
C PRO A 300 15.07 -17.64 2.17
N LEU A 301 14.91 -18.57 1.23
CA LEU A 301 13.62 -18.84 0.59
C LEU A 301 12.59 -19.37 1.60
N VAL A 302 13.00 -20.28 2.48
CA VAL A 302 12.13 -20.86 3.51
C VAL A 302 11.78 -19.79 4.55
N LYS A 303 12.73 -18.92 4.93
CA LYS A 303 12.46 -17.78 5.82
C LYS A 303 11.42 -16.83 5.23
N ALA A 304 11.58 -16.45 3.97
CA ALA A 304 10.62 -15.59 3.26
C ALA A 304 9.22 -16.25 3.21
N LYS A 305 9.15 -17.57 3.00
CA LYS A 305 7.89 -18.32 3.07
C LYS A 305 7.27 -18.26 4.47
N CYS A 306 8.06 -18.43 5.53
CA CYS A 306 7.55 -18.31 6.91
C CYS A 306 6.90 -16.94 7.17
N PHE A 307 7.50 -15.86 6.67
CA PHE A 307 6.92 -14.51 6.76
C PHE A 307 5.64 -14.37 5.94
N TYR A 308 5.64 -14.87 4.69
CA TYR A 308 4.45 -14.90 3.84
C TYR A 308 3.31 -15.65 4.52
N ASP A 309 3.57 -16.86 5.02
CA ASP A 309 2.61 -17.68 5.74
C ASP A 309 2.08 -16.99 7.00
N PHE A 310 2.97 -16.39 7.81
CA PHE A 310 2.54 -15.65 9.00
C PHE A 310 1.60 -14.49 8.62
N ILE A 311 1.97 -13.67 7.64
CA ILE A 311 1.14 -12.52 7.24
C ILE A 311 -0.19 -13.00 6.63
N THR A 312 -0.15 -13.87 5.63
CA THR A 312 -1.35 -14.32 4.91
C THR A 312 -2.30 -15.16 5.77
N LYS A 313 -1.80 -15.85 6.79
CA LYS A 313 -2.61 -16.74 7.64
C LYS A 313 -3.04 -16.09 8.96
N LYS A 314 -2.37 -15.02 9.41
CA LYS A 314 -2.64 -14.39 10.71
C LYS A 314 -3.09 -12.94 10.62
N VAL A 315 -2.73 -12.20 9.57
CA VAL A 315 -3.13 -10.80 9.41
C VAL A 315 -4.46 -10.71 8.65
N ARG A 316 -5.41 -9.97 9.20
CA ARG A 316 -6.70 -9.69 8.58
C ARG A 316 -6.58 -8.44 7.68
N TYR A 317 -7.17 -8.53 6.49
CA TYR A 317 -7.31 -7.35 5.63
C TYR A 317 -8.32 -6.35 6.21
N SER A 318 -7.99 -5.06 6.16
CA SER A 318 -8.91 -3.94 6.42
C SER A 318 -8.39 -2.75 5.63
N PHE A 319 -9.26 -1.88 5.12
CA PHE A 319 -8.78 -0.58 4.68
C PHE A 319 -8.25 0.18 5.90
N MET A 320 -7.20 0.96 5.68
CA MET A 320 -6.52 1.74 6.70
C MET A 320 -6.83 3.23 6.48
N PRO A 321 -6.74 4.05 7.55
CA PRO A 321 -6.61 5.49 7.37
C PRO A 321 -5.46 5.82 6.42
N SER A 322 -5.50 6.99 5.80
CA SER A 322 -4.38 7.46 4.97
C SER A 322 -3.05 7.20 5.69
N TYR A 323 -2.08 6.58 5.00
CA TYR A 323 -0.78 6.26 5.59
C TYR A 323 -0.09 7.51 6.15
N PHE A 324 -0.43 8.69 5.61
CA PHE A 324 -0.02 9.99 6.13
C PHE A 324 -0.27 10.11 7.64
N CYS A 325 -1.40 9.61 8.12
CA CYS A 325 -1.86 9.70 9.49
C CYS A 325 -1.35 8.54 10.38
N LEU A 326 -0.52 7.64 9.84
CA LEU A 326 -0.07 6.43 10.51
C LEU A 326 1.46 6.47 10.75
N ASP A 327 1.86 6.40 12.01
CA ASP A 327 3.21 6.05 12.45
C ASP A 327 3.41 4.52 12.60
N ARG A 328 4.66 4.03 12.69
CA ARG A 328 4.97 2.64 13.11
C ARG A 328 4.09 1.54 12.46
N MET A 329 3.81 1.66 11.16
CA MET A 329 2.80 0.86 10.46
C MET A 329 3.10 -0.65 10.52
N ALA A 330 4.35 -1.04 10.31
CA ALA A 330 4.77 -2.44 10.35
C ALA A 330 4.63 -3.03 11.76
N GLU A 331 5.04 -2.31 12.81
CA GLU A 331 4.86 -2.75 14.20
C GLU A 331 3.40 -2.95 14.57
N ARG A 332 2.53 -2.01 14.18
CA ARG A 332 1.10 -2.11 14.46
C ARG A 332 0.47 -3.25 13.70
N CYS A 333 0.80 -3.43 12.42
CA CYS A 333 0.33 -4.59 11.66
C CYS A 333 0.72 -5.91 12.32
N ALA A 334 1.98 -6.01 12.78
CA ALA A 334 2.43 -7.17 13.52
C ALA A 334 1.62 -7.31 14.82
N MET A 335 1.48 -6.29 15.65
CA MET A 335 0.78 -6.41 16.92
C MET A 335 -0.71 -6.72 16.77
N ASP A 336 -1.41 -5.89 16.00
CA ASP A 336 -2.87 -5.87 15.87
C ASP A 336 -3.37 -6.95 14.89
N ARG A 337 -2.46 -7.53 14.11
CA ARG A 337 -2.75 -8.51 13.05
C ARG A 337 -3.79 -7.97 12.06
N VAL A 338 -3.68 -6.71 11.68
CA VAL A 338 -4.56 -6.05 10.70
C VAL A 338 -3.78 -5.08 9.81
N GLY A 339 -4.10 -5.05 8.53
CA GLY A 339 -3.50 -4.12 7.55
C GLY A 339 -4.08 -4.32 6.15
N ASP A 340 -4.02 -3.30 5.31
CA ASP A 340 -4.30 -3.40 3.87
C ASP A 340 -3.07 -3.92 3.10
N CYS A 341 -3.08 -3.81 1.76
CA CYS A 341 -2.03 -4.33 0.89
C CYS A 341 -0.67 -3.71 1.21
N GLY A 342 -0.61 -2.39 1.36
CA GLY A 342 0.64 -1.70 1.63
C GLY A 342 1.15 -1.94 3.04
N ILE A 343 0.29 -1.92 4.07
CA ILE A 343 0.76 -2.22 5.43
C ILE A 343 1.25 -3.68 5.56
N GLN A 344 0.62 -4.64 4.89
CA GLN A 344 1.11 -6.02 4.84
C GLN A 344 2.43 -6.14 4.08
N ALA A 345 2.59 -5.42 2.97
CA ALA A 345 3.85 -5.33 2.23
C ALA A 345 4.97 -4.75 3.13
N LEU A 346 4.69 -3.67 3.87
CA LEU A 346 5.63 -3.07 4.82
C LEU A 346 6.09 -4.07 5.88
N LEU A 347 5.16 -4.81 6.47
CA LEU A 347 5.50 -5.84 7.46
C LEU A 347 6.41 -6.92 6.86
N PHE A 348 6.12 -7.39 5.64
CA PHE A 348 6.97 -8.37 4.97
C PHE A 348 8.39 -7.82 4.74
N LEU A 349 8.50 -6.58 4.24
CA LEU A 349 9.79 -5.92 4.03
C LEU A 349 10.59 -5.81 5.33
N SER A 350 9.97 -5.36 6.43
CA SER A 350 10.65 -5.22 7.73
C SER A 350 11.10 -6.56 8.32
N LEU A 351 10.33 -7.65 8.12
CA LEU A 351 10.73 -8.99 8.53
C LEU A 351 11.90 -9.51 7.68
N CYS A 352 11.85 -9.32 6.36
CA CYS A 352 12.95 -9.64 5.44
C CYS A 352 14.23 -8.87 5.80
N GLU A 353 14.12 -7.58 6.11
CA GLU A 353 15.25 -6.76 6.58
C GLU A 353 15.87 -7.29 7.86
N SER A 354 15.03 -7.69 8.82
CA SER A 354 15.48 -8.20 10.12
C SER A 354 16.38 -9.43 10.02
N VAL A 355 16.29 -10.20 8.93
CA VAL A 355 17.10 -11.41 8.68
C VAL A 355 18.00 -11.32 7.44
N GLY A 356 18.11 -10.14 6.81
CA GLY A 356 19.00 -9.88 5.69
C GLY A 356 18.59 -10.47 4.33
N ILE A 357 17.29 -10.67 4.07
CA ILE A 357 16.74 -11.11 2.78
C ILE A 357 16.40 -9.89 1.91
N PRO A 358 17.14 -9.58 0.81
CA PRO A 358 16.85 -8.42 -0.01
C PRO A 358 15.41 -8.40 -0.50
N ALA A 359 14.71 -7.30 -0.19
CA ALA A 359 13.33 -7.11 -0.57
C ALA A 359 13.07 -5.62 -0.84
N ARG A 360 12.15 -5.32 -1.75
CA ARG A 360 11.75 -3.96 -2.12
C ARG A 360 10.25 -3.86 -2.35
N TRP A 361 9.72 -2.67 -2.11
CA TRP A 361 8.34 -2.32 -2.40
C TRP A 361 8.08 -2.26 -3.91
N GLU A 362 6.88 -2.62 -4.32
CA GLU A 362 6.40 -2.37 -5.67
C GLU A 362 4.90 -2.07 -5.61
N SER A 363 4.48 -0.97 -6.22
CA SER A 363 3.07 -0.59 -6.20
C SER A 363 2.65 0.18 -7.44
N GLY A 364 1.34 0.31 -7.59
CA GLY A 364 0.70 1.11 -8.62
C GLY A 364 -0.78 0.78 -8.67
N LEU A 365 -1.24 0.22 -9.79
CA LEU A 365 -2.65 -0.10 -9.99
C LEU A 365 -2.87 -1.59 -10.25
N LYS A 366 -3.99 -2.10 -9.75
CA LYS A 366 -4.69 -3.24 -10.31
C LYS A 366 -5.47 -2.78 -11.53
N THR A 367 -5.32 -3.46 -12.66
CA THR A 367 -5.84 -3.03 -13.97
C THR A 367 -6.54 -4.17 -14.69
N GLU A 368 -7.69 -4.58 -14.13
CA GLU A 368 -8.54 -5.63 -14.70
C GLU A 368 -9.57 -5.02 -15.66
N PRO A 369 -10.14 -5.80 -16.60
CA PRO A 369 -11.08 -5.29 -17.61
C PRO A 369 -12.29 -4.49 -17.06
N LYS A 370 -12.69 -4.71 -15.80
CA LYS A 370 -13.83 -4.05 -15.16
C LYS A 370 -13.49 -3.44 -13.80
N PHE A 371 -12.21 -3.42 -13.43
CA PHE A 371 -11.79 -2.96 -12.11
C PHE A 371 -10.42 -2.30 -12.19
N ILE A 372 -10.33 -1.11 -11.60
CA ILE A 372 -9.09 -0.40 -11.41
C ILE A 372 -8.98 0.13 -9.98
N GLY A 373 -7.84 -0.07 -9.35
CA GLY A 373 -7.65 0.32 -7.96
C GLY A 373 -6.19 0.35 -7.56
N ALA A 374 -5.86 1.13 -6.54
CA ALA A 374 -4.52 1.15 -5.95
C ALA A 374 -4.16 -0.24 -5.39
N HIS A 375 -2.90 -0.66 -5.55
CA HIS A 375 -2.44 -1.94 -5.06
C HIS A 375 -0.94 -2.01 -4.81
N ASP A 376 -0.57 -2.68 -3.72
CA ASP A 376 0.81 -2.85 -3.24
C ASP A 376 1.19 -4.32 -3.16
N TRP A 377 2.44 -4.60 -3.49
CA TRP A 377 3.06 -5.90 -3.30
C TRP A 377 4.57 -5.71 -3.03
N VAL A 378 5.30 -6.81 -2.97
CA VAL A 378 6.74 -6.78 -2.72
C VAL A 378 7.48 -7.60 -3.75
N ARG A 379 8.76 -7.28 -3.96
CA ARG A 379 9.74 -8.15 -4.62
C ARG A 379 10.74 -8.60 -3.57
N PHE A 380 11.11 -9.87 -3.55
CA PHE A 380 12.16 -10.41 -2.69
C PHE A 380 13.15 -11.23 -3.50
N TYR A 381 14.41 -11.21 -3.08
CA TYR A 381 15.50 -11.90 -3.75
C TYR A 381 15.88 -13.17 -3.01
N THR A 382 16.04 -14.26 -3.76
CA THR A 382 16.67 -15.49 -3.25
C THR A 382 17.68 -16.00 -4.28
N PRO A 383 18.78 -16.66 -3.87
CA PRO A 383 19.74 -17.22 -4.82
C PRO A 383 19.11 -18.19 -5.83
N SER A 384 18.09 -18.96 -5.43
CA SER A 384 17.45 -19.98 -6.28
C SER A 384 16.55 -19.41 -7.39
N PHE A 385 16.01 -18.20 -7.21
CA PHE A 385 15.00 -17.63 -8.13
C PHE A 385 15.27 -16.20 -8.59
N GLY A 386 16.30 -15.54 -8.07
CA GLY A 386 16.48 -14.10 -8.26
C GLY A 386 15.35 -13.31 -7.59
N TRP A 387 14.97 -12.18 -8.20
CA TRP A 387 13.85 -11.34 -7.74
C TRP A 387 12.51 -11.96 -8.12
N ARG A 388 11.66 -12.23 -7.13
CA ARG A 388 10.29 -12.72 -7.33
C ARG A 388 9.31 -11.85 -6.56
N ALA A 389 8.08 -11.76 -7.07
CA ALA A 389 7.02 -11.02 -6.40
C ALA A 389 6.39 -11.85 -5.28
N ALA A 390 5.87 -11.19 -4.25
CA ALA A 390 4.89 -11.78 -3.35
C ALA A 390 3.73 -10.80 -3.13
N ASP A 391 2.50 -11.31 -3.20
CA ASP A 391 1.30 -10.53 -2.91
C ASP A 391 0.62 -11.03 -1.64
N LEU A 392 0.86 -10.33 -0.55
CA LEU A 392 0.41 -10.71 0.79
C LEU A 392 -1.11 -10.60 0.89
N SER A 393 -1.70 -9.58 0.26
CA SER A 393 -3.12 -9.29 0.39
C SER A 393 -4.00 -10.23 -0.45
N TYR A 394 -3.65 -10.50 -1.70
CA TYR A 394 -4.37 -11.51 -2.50
C TYR A 394 -4.06 -12.92 -2.01
N GLY A 395 -2.83 -13.19 -1.57
CA GLY A 395 -2.44 -14.42 -0.89
C GLY A 395 -3.32 -14.70 0.34
N GLY A 396 -3.40 -13.75 1.27
CA GLY A 396 -4.24 -13.86 2.46
C GLY A 396 -5.73 -13.96 2.15
N SER A 397 -6.19 -13.24 1.12
CA SER A 397 -7.56 -13.34 0.60
C SER A 397 -7.87 -14.75 0.08
N ALA A 398 -6.95 -15.37 -0.66
CA ALA A 398 -7.07 -16.74 -1.13
C ALA A 398 -7.08 -17.75 0.03
N TRP A 399 -6.16 -17.60 0.99
CA TRP A 399 -6.11 -18.43 2.20
C TRP A 399 -7.42 -18.42 2.97
N LYS A 400 -7.98 -17.23 3.22
CA LYS A 400 -9.26 -17.07 3.95
C LYS A 400 -10.42 -17.82 3.28
N ARG A 401 -10.38 -17.99 1.96
CA ARG A 401 -11.40 -18.71 1.18
C ARG A 401 -11.12 -20.21 1.03
N GLY A 402 -9.99 -20.71 1.56
CA GLY A 402 -9.56 -22.10 1.34
C GLY A 402 -9.01 -22.37 -0.07
N ASP A 403 -8.64 -21.33 -0.82
CA ASP A 403 -8.03 -21.49 -2.14
C ASP A 403 -6.50 -21.62 -1.99
N GLU A 404 -6.07 -22.82 -1.59
CA GLU A 404 -4.65 -23.13 -1.36
C GLU A 404 -3.82 -22.96 -2.63
N ARG A 405 -4.37 -23.31 -3.80
CA ARG A 405 -3.66 -23.15 -5.07
C ARG A 405 -3.38 -21.67 -5.33
N LEU A 406 -4.35 -20.78 -5.17
CA LEU A 406 -4.12 -19.35 -5.38
C LEU A 406 -3.28 -18.72 -4.25
N HIS A 407 -3.39 -19.21 -3.01
CA HIS A 407 -2.50 -18.81 -1.91
C HIS A 407 -1.03 -19.14 -2.22
N CYS A 408 -0.73 -20.35 -2.66
CA CYS A 408 0.63 -20.74 -3.04
C CYS A 408 1.13 -20.00 -4.29
N PHE A 409 0.22 -19.61 -5.20
CA PHE A 409 0.57 -18.83 -6.40
C PHE A 409 1.21 -17.50 -6.03
N TYR A 410 0.59 -16.75 -5.11
CA TYR A 410 1.00 -15.39 -4.75
C TYR A 410 2.28 -15.30 -3.90
N PHE A 411 2.90 -16.45 -3.55
CA PHE A 411 4.27 -16.46 -3.06
C PHE A 411 5.23 -16.82 -4.20
N GLY A 412 5.84 -15.79 -4.78
CA GLY A 412 6.76 -15.91 -5.89
C GLY A 412 6.16 -15.50 -7.23
N ASN A 413 4.86 -15.23 -7.33
CA ASN A 413 4.21 -14.80 -8.57
C ASN A 413 3.17 -13.70 -8.28
N VAL A 414 2.85 -12.94 -9.30
CA VAL A 414 1.65 -12.10 -9.38
C VAL A 414 0.97 -12.37 -10.72
N ASP A 415 -0.31 -12.03 -10.81
CA ASP A 415 -1.05 -12.06 -12.07
C ASP A 415 -0.74 -10.77 -12.88
N PRO A 416 -0.85 -10.78 -14.22
CA PRO A 416 -0.35 -9.70 -15.07
C PRO A 416 -1.31 -8.50 -15.17
N TRP A 417 -2.47 -8.52 -14.50
CA TRP A 417 -3.45 -7.41 -14.51
C TRP A 417 -3.03 -6.27 -13.58
N ARG A 418 -1.80 -5.77 -13.75
CA ARG A 418 -1.18 -4.79 -12.86
C ARG A 418 -0.48 -3.72 -13.68
N MET A 419 -0.32 -2.55 -13.07
CA MET A 419 0.51 -1.47 -13.55
C MET A 419 1.45 -1.06 -12.43
N ALA A 420 2.75 -1.30 -12.59
CA ALA A 420 3.77 -0.89 -11.62
C ALA A 420 4.21 0.54 -11.91
N ALA A 421 3.94 1.47 -10.98
CA ALA A 421 4.35 2.88 -11.06
C ALA A 421 5.50 3.21 -10.10
N ASN A 422 5.66 2.42 -9.04
CA ASN A 422 6.54 2.74 -7.91
C ASN A 422 7.51 1.59 -7.60
N ALA A 423 8.74 1.95 -7.25
CA ALA A 423 9.85 1.03 -6.99
C ALA A 423 10.24 0.91 -5.50
N ARG A 424 9.74 1.83 -4.68
CA ARG A 424 10.10 2.02 -3.27
C ARG A 424 9.07 2.91 -2.58
N ILE A 425 9.01 2.81 -1.27
CA ILE A 425 8.21 3.72 -0.45
C ILE A 425 8.95 5.05 -0.25
N LEU A 426 8.21 6.16 -0.10
CA LEU A 426 8.77 7.51 0.01
C LEU A 426 9.77 7.81 -1.12
N GLY A 427 9.47 7.33 -2.34
CA GLY A 427 10.30 7.53 -3.52
C GLY A 427 10.17 8.96 -4.06
N GLU A 428 11.26 9.52 -4.58
CA GLU A 428 11.20 10.82 -5.24
C GLU A 428 10.54 10.70 -6.63
N MET A 429 9.71 11.68 -6.98
CA MET A 429 9.08 11.77 -8.31
C MET A 429 10.02 12.31 -9.41
N GLY A 430 11.11 12.98 -9.02
CA GLY A 430 12.01 13.67 -9.95
C GLY A 430 11.53 15.06 -10.39
N PHE A 431 10.43 15.56 -9.84
CA PHE A 431 9.86 16.90 -10.08
C PHE A 431 9.80 17.72 -8.79
N PRO A 432 9.50 19.04 -8.86
CA PRO A 432 9.25 19.83 -7.65
C PRO A 432 8.06 19.26 -6.87
N GLU A 433 8.27 18.92 -5.60
CA GLU A 433 7.23 18.36 -4.71
C GLU A 433 6.80 19.40 -3.67
N PRO A 434 5.50 19.47 -3.30
CA PRO A 434 5.07 20.27 -2.17
C PRO A 434 5.67 19.71 -0.86
N GLU A 435 5.68 20.51 0.20
CA GLU A 435 6.16 20.04 1.50
C GLU A 435 5.33 18.88 2.07
N PHE A 436 4.01 18.96 1.92
CA PHE A 436 3.08 17.89 2.29
C PHE A 436 2.33 17.43 1.05
N ARG A 437 2.63 16.22 0.64
CA ARG A 437 1.94 15.48 -0.42
C ARG A 437 0.60 14.93 0.08
N ALA A 438 -0.33 14.63 -0.82
CA ALA A 438 -1.56 13.92 -0.46
C ALA A 438 -1.20 12.52 0.03
N ASP A 439 -0.28 11.88 -0.69
CA ASP A 439 0.30 10.60 -0.37
C ASP A 439 1.82 10.63 -0.62
N PRO A 440 2.64 10.85 0.43
CA PRO A 440 4.09 10.88 0.30
C PRO A 440 4.69 9.49 0.07
N TYR A 441 3.93 8.39 0.28
CA TYR A 441 4.48 7.04 0.31
C TYR A 441 4.65 6.48 -1.10
N ASP A 442 3.64 6.54 -1.95
CA ASP A 442 3.75 5.97 -3.29
C ASP A 442 2.84 6.55 -4.39
N ASN A 443 1.94 7.50 -4.15
CA ASN A 443 1.15 8.16 -5.20
C ASN A 443 0.57 7.18 -6.25
N GLN A 444 -0.42 6.39 -5.86
CA GLN A 444 -1.01 5.41 -6.76
C GLN A 444 -2.18 5.96 -7.58
N VAL A 445 -2.75 7.09 -7.17
CA VAL A 445 -4.01 7.62 -7.73
C VAL A 445 -3.91 9.05 -8.26
N GLY A 446 -2.75 9.69 -8.10
CA GLY A 446 -2.48 11.06 -8.51
C GLY A 446 -2.57 12.06 -7.36
N GLU A 447 -1.83 13.16 -7.52
CA GLU A 447 -1.73 14.24 -6.53
C GLU A 447 -1.77 15.61 -7.21
N MET A 448 -2.17 16.64 -6.47
CA MET A 448 -2.15 18.02 -6.93
C MET A 448 -1.55 18.94 -5.86
N ALA A 449 -1.03 20.09 -6.29
CA ALA A 449 -0.60 21.17 -5.41
C ALA A 449 -1.02 22.53 -5.98
N LEU A 450 -1.49 23.43 -5.12
CA LEU A 450 -1.95 24.77 -5.45
C LEU A 450 -1.08 25.81 -4.72
N ASP A 451 -0.45 26.72 -5.45
CA ASP A 451 0.48 27.74 -4.95
C ASP A 451 1.58 27.16 -4.04
N GLY A 452 2.06 25.96 -4.36
CA GLY A 452 3.10 25.26 -3.60
C GLY A 452 2.60 24.48 -2.37
N ARG A 453 1.31 24.57 -2.02
CA ARG A 453 0.67 23.73 -1.00
C ARG A 453 0.14 22.47 -1.65
N GLY A 454 0.53 21.29 -1.17
CA GLY A 454 -0.07 20.04 -1.63
C GLY A 454 -1.53 19.95 -1.17
N LEU A 455 -2.38 19.48 -2.08
CA LEU A 455 -3.80 19.32 -1.86
C LEU A 455 -4.09 17.98 -1.17
N ARG A 456 -5.17 17.94 -0.40
CA ARG A 456 -5.74 16.72 0.17
C ARG A 456 -6.76 16.13 -0.81
N TYR A 457 -7.08 14.85 -0.66
CA TYR A 457 -7.92 14.11 -1.63
C TYR A 457 -9.35 14.64 -1.76
N GLU A 458 -9.84 15.42 -0.79
CA GLU A 458 -11.14 16.10 -0.88
C GLU A 458 -11.11 17.43 -1.66
N GLU A 459 -9.93 17.92 -2.04
CA GLU A 459 -9.75 19.20 -2.73
C GLU A 459 -9.57 19.03 -4.26
N PHE A 460 -9.55 17.79 -4.74
CA PHE A 460 -9.46 17.45 -6.17
C PHE A 460 -10.12 16.11 -6.46
N ARG A 461 -10.49 15.90 -7.72
CA ARG A 461 -11.06 14.63 -8.21
C ARG A 461 -9.99 13.80 -8.87
N CYS A 462 -10.01 12.50 -8.61
CA CYS A 462 -9.20 11.51 -9.33
C CYS A 462 -10.11 10.58 -10.13
N GLY A 463 -9.96 10.59 -11.45
CA GLY A 463 -10.59 9.62 -12.34
C GLY A 463 -9.55 8.61 -12.85
N LYS A 464 -9.94 7.35 -12.94
CA LYS A 464 -9.13 6.32 -13.61
C LYS A 464 -10.02 5.20 -14.13
N GLU A 465 -9.68 4.70 -15.30
CA GLU A 465 -10.40 3.62 -15.96
C GLU A 465 -9.48 2.77 -16.84
N VAL A 466 -9.82 1.49 -16.95
CA VAL A 466 -9.22 0.60 -17.95
C VAL A 466 -10.05 0.73 -19.21
N LEU A 467 -9.49 1.37 -20.25
CA LEU A 467 -10.14 1.52 -21.54
C LEU A 467 -10.15 0.21 -22.33
N ARG A 468 -9.07 -0.57 -22.20
CA ARG A 468 -8.89 -1.84 -22.92
C ARG A 468 -7.97 -2.75 -22.12
N ALA A 469 -8.32 -4.03 -22.04
CA ALA A 469 -7.51 -5.06 -21.39
C ALA A 469 -7.66 -6.38 -22.15
N GLU A 470 -6.57 -6.86 -22.73
CA GLU A 470 -6.59 -8.01 -23.64
C GLU A 470 -5.46 -8.98 -23.32
N GLU A 471 -5.77 -10.27 -23.29
CA GLU A 471 -4.74 -11.30 -23.28
C GLU A 471 -4.04 -11.35 -24.64
N ILE A 472 -2.71 -11.41 -24.61
CA ILE A 472 -1.89 -11.58 -25.81
C ILE A 472 -1.60 -13.07 -25.98
N PRO A 473 -2.05 -13.69 -27.08
CA PRO A 473 -1.77 -15.10 -27.33
C PRO A 473 -0.27 -15.36 -27.32
N GLN A 474 0.13 -16.44 -26.65
CA GLN A 474 1.50 -16.94 -26.75
C GLN A 474 1.78 -17.31 -28.20
N VAL A 475 2.73 -16.63 -28.84
CA VAL A 475 3.31 -17.16 -30.08
C VAL A 475 4.13 -18.36 -29.67
N ILE A 476 3.57 -19.56 -29.82
CA ILE A 476 4.31 -20.81 -29.67
C ILE A 476 5.48 -20.72 -30.65
N ARG A 477 6.68 -20.42 -30.14
CA ARG A 477 7.89 -20.51 -30.95
C ARG A 477 8.14 -22.01 -31.17
N PRO A 478 8.13 -22.48 -32.42
CA PRO A 478 8.26 -23.90 -32.74
C PRO A 478 9.59 -24.49 -32.31
#